data_AF-A0AAN0JXG3-F1
#
_entry.id   AF-A0AAN0JXG3-F1
#
_cell.length_a   1.000
_cell.length_b   1.000
_cell.length_c   1.000
_cell.angle_alpha   90.00
_cell.angle_beta   90.00
_cell.angle_gamma   90.00
#
_symmetry.space_group_name_H-M   'P 1'
#
loop_
_entity.id
_entity.type
_entity.pdbx_description
1 polymer ?
#
loop_
_entity_poly.entity_id
_entity_poly.type
_entity_poly.pdbx_seq_one_letter_code
_entity_poly.pdbx_strand_id
1 'polypeptide(L)'
;MLVLSVLSQAMFGPVHWIDLGLSLGLHMPSLDEIRTTRGDATDCLKQTLQKWLEGRDNVTGTTWDNLIKAVRNTGDRAAAERIPGILKSRGEYPAMTGKFHSLLLDAVKEALTTKSIDDVKGCLLDLEAAAADWASEVDAVTDETSLEELLQRYCFLSNLSLLKCIAEKLDLKESKSRIDQLAEERDAFYSKVLAGDFADAKMVDHEIIKEHHVEMTVVVSWPSSETTLARFQDFITEEFKDLSMFIALRAVHHSSLTPLYTVPIWALGRIRSAIASGFGYFRGILQVILNNEVIYEVKSFHEDLVKDIEILLMPATTSEEGPVVDYLKKSPEKVIETSIDGLRIYIGNYGKSKVIVVMTAPDKSRQGPIHAAAITSKMLEKIPSIKYVVAVGVCFGMDPGKQKLGDIIISGTICDFTNKREGVGQNEYQRGPEHQVNRTIVDKFRHTHGFEMPDNIKVTIGVLISTCSLIDNPDVKQELLAQKPGAIAGEMEGAGIMAAIDYAPERGVSAIVIKGIGDWGDGDKEATKDSKATAARNAARYVYAALNEWKLE
;
A
#
# COMPACT_ATOMS: atom_id res chain seq x y z
N MET A 1 -19.17 -25.33 20.95
CA MET A 1 -17.83 -24.85 20.54
C MET A 1 -17.87 -23.71 19.52
N LEU A 2 -18.86 -23.64 18.61
CA LEU A 2 -19.00 -22.54 17.64
C LEU A 2 -19.13 -21.15 18.29
N VAL A 3 -20.02 -20.99 19.27
CA VAL A 3 -20.24 -19.69 19.96
C VAL A 3 -18.99 -19.19 20.67
N LEU A 4 -18.31 -20.08 21.40
CA LEU A 4 -17.05 -19.75 22.09
C LEU A 4 -15.96 -19.34 21.09
N SER A 5 -15.87 -20.02 19.95
CA SER A 5 -14.95 -19.66 18.88
C SER A 5 -15.24 -18.28 18.29
N VAL A 6 -16.52 -17.92 18.08
CA VAL A 6 -16.91 -16.59 17.57
C VAL A 6 -16.62 -15.50 18.59
N LEU A 7 -16.88 -15.72 19.88
CA LEU A 7 -16.56 -14.76 20.93
C LEU A 7 -15.04 -14.56 21.08
N SER A 8 -14.27 -15.64 21.01
CA SER A 8 -12.80 -15.56 21.00
C SER A 8 -12.28 -14.74 19.82
N GLN A 9 -12.87 -14.91 18.62
CA GLN A 9 -12.50 -14.17 17.40
C GLN A 9 -12.94 -12.71 17.46
N ALA A 10 -14.08 -12.43 18.11
CA ALA A 10 -14.51 -11.07 18.39
C ALA A 10 -13.61 -10.35 19.42
N MET A 11 -12.62 -11.05 20.00
CA MET A 11 -11.79 -10.63 21.12
C MET A 11 -12.58 -10.31 22.39
N PHE A 12 -13.69 -11.02 22.62
CA PHE A 12 -14.46 -10.88 23.84
C PHE A 12 -13.68 -11.41 25.04
N GLY A 13 -13.49 -10.57 26.05
CA GLY A 13 -12.74 -10.93 27.26
C GLY A 13 -13.46 -12.01 28.08
N PRO A 14 -12.88 -13.20 28.29
CA PRO A 14 -13.55 -14.29 29.02
C PRO A 14 -13.83 -13.96 30.49
N VAL A 15 -13.14 -12.96 31.05
CA VAL A 15 -13.39 -12.44 32.40
C VAL A 15 -14.79 -11.86 32.59
N HIS A 16 -15.47 -11.45 31.50
CA HIS A 16 -16.82 -10.87 31.53
C HIS A 16 -17.94 -11.92 31.49
N TRP A 17 -17.64 -13.20 31.74
CA TRP A 17 -18.62 -14.28 31.62
C TRP A 17 -19.83 -14.13 32.56
N ILE A 18 -19.67 -13.50 33.73
CA ILE A 18 -20.79 -13.24 34.65
C ILE A 18 -21.76 -12.21 34.04
N ASP A 19 -21.23 -11.07 33.61
CA ASP A 19 -22.01 -9.99 33.00
C ASP A 19 -22.70 -10.45 31.71
N LEU A 20 -21.98 -11.26 30.92
CA LEU A 20 -22.53 -11.90 29.72
C LEU A 20 -23.66 -12.86 30.10
N GLY A 21 -23.45 -13.73 31.09
CA GLY A 21 -24.45 -14.70 31.55
C GLY A 21 -25.74 -14.03 32.01
N LEU A 22 -25.63 -12.98 32.82
CA LEU A 22 -26.78 -12.17 33.26
C LEU A 22 -27.50 -11.54 32.06
N SER A 23 -26.74 -10.95 31.14
CA SER A 23 -27.30 -10.33 29.93
C SER A 23 -27.96 -11.33 28.98
N LEU A 24 -27.55 -12.60 29.02
CA LEU A 24 -28.14 -13.70 28.26
C LEU A 24 -29.39 -14.29 28.93
N GLY A 25 -29.72 -13.89 30.17
CA GLY A 25 -30.90 -14.36 30.91
C GLY A 25 -30.62 -15.47 31.93
N LEU A 26 -29.34 -15.76 32.25
CA LEU A 26 -28.98 -16.65 33.35
C LEU A 26 -29.11 -15.92 34.70
N HIS A 27 -29.45 -16.65 35.75
CA HIS A 27 -29.55 -16.10 37.10
C HIS A 27 -28.21 -16.21 37.85
N MET A 28 -27.98 -15.31 38.81
CA MET A 28 -26.78 -15.35 39.66
C MET A 28 -26.52 -16.70 40.33
N PRO A 29 -27.51 -17.46 40.85
CA PRO A 29 -27.25 -18.79 41.42
C PRO A 29 -26.61 -19.78 40.42
N SER A 30 -27.05 -19.76 39.16
CA SER A 30 -26.49 -20.60 38.09
C SER A 30 -25.06 -20.20 37.72
N LEU A 31 -24.75 -18.91 37.81
CA LEU A 31 -23.39 -18.37 37.58
C LEU A 31 -22.49 -18.64 38.79
N ASP A 32 -23.00 -18.54 40.01
CA ASP A 32 -22.27 -18.87 41.22
C ASP A 32 -21.86 -20.36 41.24
N GLU A 33 -22.72 -21.26 40.75
CA GLU A 33 -22.37 -22.68 40.55
C GLU A 33 -21.14 -22.83 39.64
N ILE A 34 -21.11 -22.11 38.51
CA ILE A 34 -19.97 -22.09 37.57
C ILE A 34 -18.71 -21.51 38.24
N ARG A 35 -18.86 -20.49 39.08
CA ARG A 35 -17.74 -19.88 39.81
C ARG A 35 -17.10 -20.84 40.81
N THR A 36 -17.87 -21.77 41.36
CA THR A 36 -17.37 -22.76 42.33
C THR A 36 -16.70 -23.97 41.70
N THR A 37 -16.82 -24.15 40.37
CA THR A 37 -16.12 -25.19 39.64
C THR A 37 -14.65 -24.81 39.46
N ARG A 38 -13.71 -25.76 39.61
CA ARG A 38 -12.28 -25.49 39.33
C ARG A 38 -12.09 -25.27 37.83
N GLY A 39 -11.69 -24.07 37.43
CA GLY A 39 -11.41 -23.70 36.04
C GLY A 39 -10.95 -22.24 35.92
N ASP A 40 -10.38 -21.87 34.78
CA ASP A 40 -10.02 -20.48 34.49
C ASP A 40 -11.22 -19.69 33.93
N ALA A 41 -11.04 -18.40 33.62
CA ALA A 41 -12.12 -17.57 33.08
C ALA A 41 -12.69 -18.10 31.75
N THR A 42 -11.87 -18.80 30.95
CA THR A 42 -12.29 -19.43 29.69
C THR A 42 -13.17 -20.64 29.96
N ASP A 43 -12.83 -21.44 30.98
CA ASP A 43 -13.67 -22.56 31.44
C ASP A 43 -15.02 -22.06 31.97
N CYS A 44 -15.02 -20.98 32.75
CA CYS A 44 -16.26 -20.36 33.23
C CYS A 44 -17.11 -19.85 32.05
N LEU A 45 -16.52 -19.10 31.11
CA LEU A 45 -17.22 -18.63 29.90
C LEU A 45 -17.83 -19.80 29.12
N LYS A 46 -17.07 -20.88 28.92
CA LYS A 46 -17.55 -22.08 28.23
C LYS A 46 -18.78 -22.68 28.91
N GLN A 47 -18.78 -22.78 30.24
CA GLN A 47 -19.92 -23.29 31.01
C GLN A 47 -21.11 -22.32 30.99
N THR A 48 -20.88 -21.00 31.02
CA THR A 48 -21.93 -19.99 30.84
C THR A 48 -22.63 -20.15 29.51
N LEU A 49 -21.85 -20.25 28.42
CA LEU A 49 -22.39 -20.45 27.08
C LEU A 49 -23.13 -21.78 26.95
N GLN A 50 -22.66 -22.83 27.64
CA GLN A 50 -23.36 -24.11 27.69
C GLN A 50 -24.74 -23.97 28.35
N LYS A 51 -24.82 -23.38 29.55
CA LYS A 51 -26.10 -23.16 30.25
C LYS A 51 -27.05 -22.25 29.44
N TRP A 52 -26.51 -21.26 28.72
CA TRP A 52 -27.29 -20.44 27.80
C TRP A 52 -27.85 -21.27 26.63
N LEU A 53 -27.02 -22.08 25.98
CA LEU A 53 -27.44 -22.95 24.86
C LEU A 53 -28.46 -24.02 25.28
N GLU A 54 -28.42 -24.46 26.53
CA GLU A 54 -29.41 -25.36 27.15
C GLU A 54 -30.74 -24.66 27.48
N GLY A 55 -30.84 -23.33 27.32
CA GLY A 55 -32.05 -22.56 27.62
C GLY A 55 -32.39 -22.48 29.12
N ARG A 56 -31.38 -22.51 30.00
CA ARG A 56 -31.57 -22.47 31.45
C ARG A 56 -32.11 -21.12 31.92
N ASP A 57 -32.70 -21.10 33.11
CA ASP A 57 -33.21 -19.88 33.76
C ASP A 57 -34.23 -19.11 32.88
N ASN A 58 -33.97 -17.83 32.57
CA ASN A 58 -34.87 -16.96 31.82
C ASN A 58 -34.35 -16.67 30.40
N VAL A 59 -33.63 -17.62 29.81
CA VAL A 59 -33.12 -17.48 28.44
C VAL A 59 -34.29 -17.51 27.45
N THR A 60 -34.52 -16.38 26.77
CA THR A 60 -35.65 -16.19 25.83
C THR A 60 -35.33 -16.63 24.40
N GLY A 61 -34.07 -16.97 24.10
CA GLY A 61 -33.64 -17.50 22.81
C GLY A 61 -32.13 -17.53 22.63
N THR A 62 -31.63 -18.53 21.90
CA THR A 62 -30.19 -18.79 21.68
C THR A 62 -29.73 -18.37 20.28
N THR A 63 -30.10 -17.14 19.88
CA THR A 63 -29.76 -16.56 18.57
C THR A 63 -28.51 -15.69 18.62
N TRP A 64 -27.88 -15.46 17.46
CA TRP A 64 -26.76 -14.53 17.33
C TRP A 64 -27.14 -13.10 17.69
N ASP A 65 -28.35 -12.65 17.37
CA ASP A 65 -28.83 -11.31 17.75
C ASP A 65 -28.91 -11.14 19.26
N ASN A 66 -29.36 -12.17 19.98
CA ASN A 66 -29.41 -12.16 21.44
C ASN A 66 -27.99 -12.14 22.03
N LEU A 67 -27.06 -12.91 21.45
CA LEU A 67 -25.66 -12.89 21.87
C LEU A 67 -24.99 -11.54 21.61
N ILE A 68 -25.16 -10.94 20.43
CA ILE A 68 -24.60 -9.63 20.07
C ILE A 68 -25.11 -8.56 21.02
N LYS A 69 -26.42 -8.56 21.32
CA LYS A 69 -27.01 -7.65 22.31
C LYS A 69 -26.43 -7.87 23.70
N ALA A 70 -26.28 -9.13 24.13
CA ALA A 70 -25.72 -9.44 25.45
C ALA A 70 -24.25 -9.04 25.57
N VAL A 71 -23.41 -9.29 24.56
CA VAL A 71 -22.02 -8.82 24.50
C VAL A 71 -21.95 -7.30 24.55
N ARG A 72 -22.84 -6.61 23.81
CA ARG A 72 -22.93 -5.14 23.88
C ARG A 72 -23.28 -4.64 25.29
N ASN A 73 -24.12 -5.38 26.01
CA ASN A 73 -24.53 -5.05 27.37
C ASN A 73 -23.45 -5.26 28.43
N THR A 74 -22.40 -6.05 28.15
CA THR A 74 -21.23 -6.15 29.05
C THR A 74 -20.30 -4.94 28.97
N GLY A 75 -20.56 -4.02 28.03
CA GLY A 75 -19.70 -2.87 27.73
C GLY A 75 -18.69 -3.13 26.60
N ASP A 76 -18.54 -4.37 26.13
CA ASP A 76 -17.62 -4.72 25.04
C ASP A 76 -18.27 -4.47 23.65
N ARG A 77 -18.46 -3.19 23.33
CA ARG A 77 -19.09 -2.77 22.07
C ARG A 77 -18.28 -3.19 20.85
N ALA A 78 -16.95 -3.16 20.95
CA ALA A 78 -16.06 -3.54 19.86
C ALA A 78 -16.21 -5.02 19.52
N ALA A 79 -16.26 -5.92 20.51
CA ALA A 79 -16.53 -7.33 20.25
C ALA A 79 -17.92 -7.54 19.64
N ALA A 80 -18.95 -6.85 20.14
CA ALA A 80 -20.30 -6.95 19.59
C ALA A 80 -20.38 -6.52 18.11
N GLU A 81 -19.61 -5.52 17.70
CA GLU A 81 -19.56 -5.02 16.31
C GLU A 81 -18.80 -5.95 15.36
N ARG A 82 -17.83 -6.74 15.86
CA ARG A 82 -17.08 -7.73 15.05
C ARG A 82 -17.88 -8.99 14.74
N ILE A 83 -18.75 -9.44 15.65
CA ILE A 83 -19.47 -10.72 15.53
C ILE A 83 -20.21 -10.86 14.18
N PRO A 84 -20.98 -9.87 13.68
CA PRO A 84 -21.63 -9.98 12.37
C PRO A 84 -20.65 -10.26 11.22
N GLY A 85 -19.49 -9.60 11.19
CA GLY A 85 -18.45 -9.82 10.17
C GLY A 85 -17.90 -11.25 10.21
N ILE A 86 -17.66 -11.79 11.40
CA ILE A 86 -17.19 -13.17 11.62
C ILE A 86 -18.26 -14.19 11.19
N LEU A 87 -19.54 -13.93 11.48
CA LEU A 87 -20.63 -14.81 11.07
C LEU A 87 -20.82 -14.78 9.56
N LYS A 88 -20.69 -13.59 8.96
CA LYS A 88 -20.74 -13.38 7.52
C LYS A 88 -19.64 -14.14 6.80
N SER A 89 -18.39 -14.05 7.27
CA SER A 89 -17.26 -14.77 6.68
C SER A 89 -17.43 -16.30 6.75
N ARG A 90 -17.94 -16.81 7.88
CA ARG A 90 -18.22 -18.25 8.06
C ARG A 90 -19.39 -18.78 7.24
N GLY A 91 -20.30 -17.94 6.77
CA GLY A 91 -21.50 -18.34 6.02
C GLY A 91 -21.41 -18.08 4.53
N GLU A 92 -21.04 -16.87 4.12
CA GLU A 92 -21.09 -16.44 2.72
C GLU A 92 -19.99 -17.08 1.87
N TYR A 93 -18.78 -17.23 2.40
CA TYR A 93 -17.68 -17.74 1.61
C TYR A 93 -17.84 -19.23 1.25
N PRO A 94 -18.18 -20.15 2.17
CA PRO A 94 -18.47 -21.53 1.78
C PRO A 94 -19.64 -21.65 0.79
N ALA A 95 -20.64 -20.76 0.89
CA ALA A 95 -21.74 -20.72 -0.07
C ALA A 95 -21.26 -20.29 -1.46
N MET A 96 -20.40 -19.27 -1.55
CA MET A 96 -19.72 -18.89 -2.80
C MET A 96 -18.83 -20.01 -3.33
N THR A 97 -18.13 -20.75 -2.48
CA THR A 97 -17.33 -21.91 -2.88
C THR A 97 -18.21 -22.99 -3.52
N GLY A 98 -19.40 -23.26 -2.97
CA GLY A 98 -20.36 -24.18 -3.59
C GLY A 98 -20.84 -23.71 -4.96
N LYS A 99 -21.17 -22.41 -5.10
CA LYS A 99 -21.53 -21.80 -6.39
C LYS A 99 -20.39 -21.87 -7.42
N PHE A 100 -19.16 -21.68 -6.96
CA PHE A 100 -17.97 -21.75 -7.81
C PHE A 100 -17.79 -23.16 -8.41
N HIS A 101 -17.89 -24.21 -7.59
CA HIS A 101 -17.73 -25.58 -8.07
C HIS A 101 -18.78 -25.94 -9.14
N SER A 102 -20.06 -25.61 -8.92
CA SER A 102 -21.09 -25.88 -9.94
C SER A 102 -20.85 -25.09 -11.21
N LEU A 103 -20.44 -23.82 -11.09
CA LEU A 103 -20.14 -22.96 -12.21
C LEU A 103 -18.95 -23.47 -13.04
N LEU A 104 -17.90 -24.00 -12.41
CA LEU A 104 -16.75 -24.58 -13.11
C LEU A 104 -17.18 -25.78 -13.97
N LEU A 105 -18.00 -26.67 -13.40
CA LEU A 105 -18.55 -27.82 -14.12
C LEU A 105 -19.44 -27.40 -15.30
N ASP A 106 -20.25 -26.36 -15.10
CA ASP A 106 -21.12 -25.84 -16.15
C ASP A 106 -20.32 -25.20 -17.29
N ALA A 107 -19.23 -24.49 -16.97
CA ALA A 107 -18.32 -23.91 -17.96
C ALA A 107 -17.60 -24.97 -18.80
N VAL A 108 -17.17 -26.07 -18.19
CA VAL A 108 -16.57 -27.21 -18.90
C VAL A 108 -17.57 -27.80 -19.90
N LYS A 109 -18.82 -28.02 -19.46
CA LYS A 109 -19.89 -28.56 -20.31
C LYS A 109 -20.27 -27.61 -21.43
N GLU A 110 -20.42 -26.32 -21.15
CA GLU A 110 -20.71 -25.31 -22.17
C GLU A 110 -19.56 -25.24 -23.19
N ALA A 111 -18.31 -25.29 -22.75
CA ALA A 111 -17.15 -25.27 -23.64
C ALA A 111 -17.17 -26.43 -24.65
N LEU A 112 -17.36 -27.67 -24.19
CA LEU A 112 -17.32 -28.84 -25.05
C LEU A 112 -18.61 -29.08 -25.86
N THR A 113 -19.71 -28.42 -25.50
CA THR A 113 -20.93 -28.41 -26.32
C THR A 113 -20.90 -27.32 -27.40
N THR A 114 -20.15 -26.24 -27.18
CA THR A 114 -20.07 -25.10 -28.12
C THR A 114 -18.84 -25.14 -29.02
N LYS A 115 -17.76 -25.78 -28.60
CA LYS A 115 -16.45 -25.80 -29.27
C LYS A 115 -15.90 -27.21 -29.36
N SER A 116 -15.03 -27.45 -30.35
CA SER A 116 -14.26 -28.69 -30.38
C SER A 116 -13.20 -28.68 -29.27
N ILE A 117 -12.75 -29.86 -28.85
CA ILE A 117 -11.68 -29.95 -27.85
C ILE A 117 -10.38 -29.27 -28.33
N ASP A 118 -10.09 -29.31 -29.64
CA ASP A 118 -8.93 -28.65 -30.22
C ASP A 118 -9.04 -27.12 -30.14
N ASP A 119 -10.24 -26.56 -30.33
CA ASP A 119 -10.48 -25.13 -30.14
C ASP A 119 -10.29 -24.72 -28.67
N VAL A 120 -10.75 -25.56 -27.72
CA VAL A 120 -10.56 -25.33 -26.29
C VAL A 120 -9.06 -25.36 -25.93
N LYS A 121 -8.33 -26.35 -26.43
CA LYS A 121 -6.87 -26.46 -26.23
C LYS A 121 -6.14 -25.25 -26.82
N GLY A 122 -6.49 -24.83 -28.04
CA GLY A 122 -5.94 -23.64 -28.66
C GLY A 122 -6.15 -22.38 -27.80
N CYS A 123 -7.36 -22.21 -27.27
CA CYS A 123 -7.67 -21.11 -26.35
C CYS A 123 -6.81 -21.14 -25.08
N LEU A 124 -6.62 -22.32 -24.47
CA LEU A 124 -5.81 -22.49 -23.26
C LEU A 124 -4.31 -22.23 -23.53
N LEU A 125 -3.78 -22.70 -24.66
CA LEU A 125 -2.40 -22.45 -25.08
C LEU A 125 -2.13 -20.96 -25.27
N ASP A 126 -3.09 -20.21 -25.82
CA ASP A 126 -2.98 -18.76 -26.01
C ASP A 126 -2.93 -17.96 -24.71
N LEU A 127 -3.23 -18.55 -23.55
CA LEU A 127 -3.16 -17.87 -22.25
C LEU A 127 -1.73 -17.75 -21.75
N GLU A 128 -0.87 -18.73 -22.05
CA GLU A 128 0.52 -18.74 -21.61
C GLU A 128 1.39 -19.55 -22.58
N ALA A 129 1.52 -19.05 -23.81
CA ALA A 129 2.24 -19.73 -24.88
C ALA A 129 3.74 -19.94 -24.61
N ALA A 130 4.31 -19.22 -23.64
CA ALA A 130 5.74 -19.31 -23.30
C ALA A 130 6.09 -20.43 -22.31
N ALA A 131 5.11 -21.06 -21.65
CA ALA A 131 5.34 -22.09 -20.65
C ALA A 131 5.17 -23.50 -21.23
N ALA A 132 6.29 -24.21 -21.44
CA ALA A 132 6.29 -25.57 -22.00
C ALA A 132 5.53 -26.58 -21.12
N ASP A 133 5.62 -26.44 -19.80
CA ASP A 133 4.92 -27.31 -18.85
C ASP A 133 3.40 -27.09 -18.90
N TRP A 134 2.95 -25.83 -19.02
CA TRP A 134 1.54 -25.50 -19.25
C TRP A 134 1.03 -26.12 -20.55
N ALA A 135 1.79 -25.97 -21.65
CA ALA A 135 1.43 -26.57 -22.92
C ALA A 135 1.29 -28.10 -22.83
N SER A 136 2.17 -28.75 -22.07
CA SER A 136 2.12 -30.19 -21.85
C SER A 136 0.87 -30.62 -21.06
N GLU A 137 0.45 -29.85 -20.06
CA GLU A 137 -0.80 -30.10 -19.33
C GLU A 137 -2.03 -29.89 -20.22
N VAL A 138 -2.03 -28.87 -21.07
CA VAL A 138 -3.11 -28.63 -22.03
C VAL A 138 -3.18 -29.76 -23.06
N ASP A 139 -2.04 -30.24 -23.57
CA ASP A 139 -1.98 -31.34 -24.53
C ASP A 139 -2.56 -32.65 -23.97
N ALA A 140 -2.49 -32.86 -22.65
CA ALA A 140 -3.06 -34.01 -21.99
C ALA A 140 -4.61 -34.02 -21.92
N VAL A 141 -5.26 -32.90 -22.27
CA VAL A 141 -6.73 -32.80 -22.26
C VAL A 141 -7.31 -33.55 -23.46
N THR A 142 -8.09 -34.59 -23.21
CA THR A 142 -8.68 -35.48 -24.25
C THR A 142 -10.20 -35.57 -24.20
N ASP A 143 -10.82 -35.11 -23.12
CA ASP A 143 -12.25 -35.23 -22.86
C ASP A 143 -12.72 -34.22 -21.79
N GLU A 144 -14.01 -34.29 -21.44
CA GLU A 144 -14.64 -33.47 -20.39
C GLU A 144 -13.96 -33.61 -19.03
N THR A 145 -13.61 -34.84 -18.64
CA THR A 145 -13.01 -35.13 -17.33
C THR A 145 -11.61 -34.55 -17.20
N SER A 146 -10.76 -34.76 -18.21
CA SER A 146 -9.41 -34.20 -18.24
C SER A 146 -9.39 -32.67 -18.32
N LEU A 147 -10.39 -32.05 -18.99
CA LEU A 147 -10.57 -30.60 -18.98
C LEU A 147 -11.01 -30.10 -17.59
N GLU A 148 -11.96 -30.78 -16.96
CA GLU A 148 -12.40 -30.48 -15.59
C GLU A 148 -11.23 -30.52 -14.62
N GLU A 149 -10.43 -31.60 -14.65
CA GLU A 149 -9.25 -31.75 -13.80
C GLU A 149 -8.24 -30.63 -14.01
N LEU A 150 -7.98 -30.24 -15.26
CA LEU A 150 -7.08 -29.12 -15.56
C LEU A 150 -7.63 -27.81 -14.97
N LEU A 151 -8.91 -27.50 -15.21
CA LEU A 151 -9.49 -26.26 -14.69
C LEU A 151 -9.57 -26.25 -13.16
N GLN A 152 -9.82 -27.38 -12.51
CA GLN A 152 -9.78 -27.50 -11.04
C GLN A 152 -8.38 -27.26 -10.45
N ARG A 153 -7.32 -27.51 -11.22
CA ARG A 153 -5.94 -27.18 -10.78
C ARG A 153 -5.69 -25.68 -10.78
N TYR A 154 -6.28 -24.91 -11.70
CA TYR A 154 -5.86 -23.52 -11.93
C TYR A 154 -6.94 -22.46 -11.65
N CYS A 155 -8.21 -22.85 -11.54
CA CYS A 155 -9.32 -21.94 -11.24
C CYS A 155 -9.72 -22.05 -9.77
N PHE A 156 -9.80 -20.90 -9.10
CA PHE A 156 -10.15 -20.82 -7.67
C PHE A 156 -11.14 -19.68 -7.42
N LEU A 157 -11.97 -19.78 -6.38
CA LEU A 157 -12.91 -18.70 -6.02
C LEU A 157 -12.17 -17.40 -5.73
N SER A 158 -11.03 -17.48 -5.05
CA SER A 158 -10.17 -16.33 -4.77
C SER A 158 -9.64 -15.63 -6.02
N ASN A 159 -9.59 -16.31 -7.17
CA ASN A 159 -9.13 -15.75 -8.43
C ASN A 159 -9.90 -16.33 -9.64
N LEU A 160 -10.98 -15.65 -10.01
CA LEU A 160 -11.83 -16.02 -11.15
C LEU A 160 -11.29 -15.56 -12.52
N SER A 161 -10.11 -14.93 -12.56
CA SER A 161 -9.61 -14.24 -13.77
C SER A 161 -9.36 -15.23 -14.92
N LEU A 162 -8.79 -16.40 -14.62
CA LEU A 162 -8.55 -17.44 -15.61
C LEU A 162 -9.86 -17.94 -16.24
N LEU A 163 -10.82 -18.31 -15.39
CA LEU A 163 -12.11 -18.84 -15.83
C LEU A 163 -12.90 -17.80 -16.63
N LYS A 164 -12.86 -16.53 -16.21
CA LYS A 164 -13.45 -15.41 -16.96
C LYS A 164 -12.80 -15.25 -18.34
N CYS A 165 -11.47 -15.31 -18.42
CA CYS A 165 -10.75 -15.20 -19.69
C CYS A 165 -11.12 -16.34 -20.66
N ILE A 166 -11.22 -17.58 -20.15
CA ILE A 166 -11.65 -18.74 -20.93
C ILE A 166 -13.08 -18.55 -21.44
N ALA A 167 -14.01 -18.16 -20.57
CA ALA A 167 -15.40 -17.94 -20.94
C ALA A 167 -15.56 -16.84 -22.01
N GLU A 168 -14.75 -15.79 -21.95
CA GLU A 168 -14.73 -14.72 -22.95
C GLU A 168 -14.16 -15.20 -24.29
N LYS A 169 -13.01 -15.87 -24.29
CA LYS A 169 -12.35 -16.34 -25.52
C LYS A 169 -13.16 -17.41 -26.24
N LEU A 170 -13.87 -18.27 -25.52
CA LEU A 170 -14.70 -19.34 -26.08
C LEU A 170 -16.15 -18.90 -26.36
N ASP A 171 -16.54 -17.66 -26.05
CA ASP A 171 -17.92 -17.15 -26.16
C ASP A 171 -18.95 -17.98 -25.37
N LEU A 172 -18.60 -18.38 -24.13
CA LEU A 172 -19.46 -19.13 -23.20
C LEU A 172 -20.46 -18.18 -22.54
N LYS A 173 -21.54 -17.84 -23.22
CA LYS A 173 -22.46 -16.77 -22.79
C LYS A 173 -23.13 -17.04 -21.46
N GLU A 174 -23.57 -18.28 -21.21
CA GLU A 174 -24.27 -18.61 -19.97
C GLU A 174 -23.30 -18.61 -18.79
N SER A 175 -22.18 -19.31 -18.94
CA SER A 175 -21.13 -19.38 -17.92
C SER A 175 -20.53 -18.01 -17.64
N LYS A 176 -20.26 -17.19 -18.67
CA LYS A 176 -19.73 -15.82 -18.49
C LYS A 176 -20.64 -14.98 -17.60
N SER A 177 -21.95 -14.98 -17.86
CA SER A 177 -22.90 -14.21 -17.05
C SER A 177 -22.88 -14.64 -15.58
N ARG A 178 -22.75 -15.95 -15.32
CA ARG A 178 -22.68 -16.49 -13.96
C ARG A 178 -21.34 -16.21 -13.28
N ILE A 179 -20.25 -16.23 -14.05
CA ILE A 179 -18.89 -15.91 -13.56
C ILE A 179 -18.85 -14.45 -13.13
N ASP A 180 -19.37 -13.54 -13.95
CA ASP A 180 -19.43 -12.12 -13.64
C ASP A 180 -20.26 -11.86 -12.38
N GLN A 181 -21.42 -12.52 -12.23
CA GLN A 181 -22.23 -12.41 -11.01
C GLN A 181 -21.49 -12.91 -9.76
N LEU A 182 -20.77 -14.04 -9.85
CA LEU A 182 -20.01 -14.57 -8.72
C LEU A 182 -18.80 -13.68 -8.39
N ALA A 183 -18.16 -13.09 -9.41
CA ALA A 183 -17.08 -12.12 -9.21
C ALA A 183 -17.57 -10.88 -8.47
N GLU A 184 -18.73 -10.32 -8.84
CA GLU A 184 -19.35 -9.20 -8.13
C GLU A 184 -19.67 -9.55 -6.67
N GLU A 185 -20.22 -10.74 -6.41
CA GLU A 185 -20.51 -11.23 -5.06
C GLU A 185 -19.23 -11.36 -4.22
N ARG A 186 -18.18 -11.97 -4.79
CA ARG A 186 -16.86 -12.10 -4.17
C ARG A 186 -16.22 -10.75 -3.89
N ASP A 187 -16.25 -9.80 -4.83
CA ASP A 187 -15.62 -8.48 -4.67
C ASP A 187 -16.34 -7.64 -3.61
N ALA A 188 -17.67 -7.73 -3.56
CA ALA A 188 -18.47 -7.14 -2.51
C ALA A 188 -18.17 -7.75 -1.12
N PHE A 189 -17.77 -9.02 -1.07
CA PHE A 189 -17.31 -9.68 0.15
C PHE A 189 -15.89 -9.23 0.52
N TYR A 190 -14.94 -9.27 -0.43
CA TYR A 190 -13.53 -8.90 -0.23
C TYR A 190 -13.32 -7.43 0.16
N SER A 191 -14.18 -6.53 -0.31
CA SER A 191 -14.14 -5.11 0.08
C SER A 191 -14.61 -4.85 1.51
N LYS A 192 -15.35 -5.79 2.13
CA LYS A 192 -15.95 -5.60 3.46
C LYS A 192 -15.28 -6.40 4.57
N VAL A 193 -14.67 -7.54 4.23
CA VAL A 193 -14.06 -8.45 5.21
C VAL A 193 -12.61 -8.06 5.46
N LEU A 194 -12.27 -7.87 6.73
CA LEU A 194 -10.89 -7.65 7.15
C LEU A 194 -10.09 -8.95 7.01
N ALA A 195 -8.83 -8.80 6.61
CA ALA A 195 -7.88 -9.89 6.50
C ALA A 195 -7.69 -10.65 7.84
N GLY A 196 -7.73 -9.93 8.96
CA GLY A 196 -7.71 -10.52 10.30
C GLY A 196 -8.92 -11.44 10.54
N ASP A 197 -10.13 -10.98 10.20
CA ASP A 197 -11.36 -11.76 10.38
C ASP A 197 -11.35 -13.05 9.53
N PHE A 198 -10.79 -12.98 8.32
CA PHE A 198 -10.62 -14.13 7.44
C PHE A 198 -9.61 -15.15 8.00
N ALA A 199 -8.48 -14.66 8.53
CA ALA A 199 -7.49 -15.49 9.22
C ALA A 199 -8.07 -16.17 10.45
N ASP A 200 -8.85 -15.43 11.25
CA ASP A 200 -9.52 -15.91 12.44
C ASP A 200 -10.54 -17.00 12.14
N ALA A 201 -11.31 -16.84 11.08
CA ALA A 201 -12.23 -17.86 10.60
C ALA A 201 -11.51 -19.13 10.09
N LYS A 202 -10.16 -19.15 10.05
CA LYS A 202 -9.31 -20.24 9.53
C LYS A 202 -9.74 -20.67 8.13
N MET A 203 -10.10 -19.68 7.32
CA MET A 203 -10.62 -19.92 6.00
C MET A 203 -9.48 -20.34 5.07
N VAL A 204 -9.75 -21.39 4.32
CA VAL A 204 -8.87 -21.92 3.29
C VAL A 204 -9.70 -22.02 2.03
N ASP A 205 -9.27 -21.34 0.98
CA ASP A 205 -9.97 -21.31 -0.31
C ASP A 205 -9.90 -22.66 -1.03
N HIS A 206 -8.71 -23.28 -1.01
CA HIS A 206 -8.42 -24.55 -1.67
C HIS A 206 -7.19 -25.24 -1.06
N GLU A 207 -7.00 -26.52 -1.40
CA GLU A 207 -5.80 -27.27 -1.03
C GLU A 207 -4.70 -27.15 -2.10
N ILE A 208 -3.43 -27.22 -1.68
CA ILE A 208 -2.31 -27.26 -2.61
C ILE A 208 -2.15 -28.67 -3.18
N ILE A 209 -2.11 -28.74 -4.51
CA ILE A 209 -1.73 -29.94 -5.27
C ILE A 209 -0.21 -29.88 -5.44
N LYS A 210 0.54 -30.63 -4.62
CA LYS A 210 2.00 -30.48 -4.47
C LYS A 210 2.78 -30.75 -5.75
N GLU A 211 2.20 -31.53 -6.66
CA GLU A 211 2.78 -31.90 -7.94
C GLU A 211 2.72 -30.75 -8.97
N HIS A 212 1.79 -29.79 -8.79
CA HIS A 212 1.56 -28.69 -9.74
C HIS A 212 1.81 -27.32 -9.12
N HIS A 213 1.69 -27.18 -7.80
CA HIS A 213 1.73 -25.89 -7.12
C HIS A 213 2.74 -25.85 -5.98
N VAL A 214 3.21 -24.63 -5.72
CA VAL A 214 3.92 -24.26 -4.51
C VAL A 214 3.17 -23.17 -3.76
N GLU A 215 3.54 -22.98 -2.50
CA GLU A 215 3.07 -21.86 -1.68
C GLU A 215 4.01 -20.66 -1.83
N MET A 216 3.42 -19.48 -1.98
CA MET A 216 4.08 -18.19 -1.85
C MET A 216 3.52 -17.46 -0.62
N THR A 217 4.39 -17.16 0.34
CA THR A 217 4.05 -16.45 1.56
C THR A 217 4.53 -15.01 1.45
N VAL A 218 3.66 -14.04 1.72
CA VAL A 218 4.04 -12.62 1.73
C VAL A 218 3.83 -12.06 3.12
N VAL A 219 4.87 -11.51 3.72
CA VAL A 219 4.82 -10.85 5.04
C VAL A 219 4.66 -9.35 4.81
N VAL A 220 3.67 -8.75 5.47
CA VAL A 220 3.36 -7.32 5.32
C VAL A 220 3.35 -6.58 6.67
N SER A 221 3.53 -5.27 6.61
CA SER A 221 3.45 -4.33 7.74
C SER A 221 2.12 -3.55 7.73
N TRP A 222 1.10 -4.06 7.04
CA TRP A 222 -0.18 -3.38 6.90
C TRP A 222 -0.98 -3.46 8.22
N PRO A 223 -1.74 -2.41 8.57
CA PRO A 223 -2.54 -2.41 9.79
C PRO A 223 -3.68 -3.43 9.70
N SER A 224 -3.74 -4.36 10.65
CA SER A 224 -4.75 -5.42 10.70
C SER A 224 -6.18 -4.91 10.88
N SER A 225 -6.33 -3.72 11.46
CA SER A 225 -7.62 -3.05 11.65
C SER A 225 -8.24 -2.48 10.38
N GLU A 226 -7.46 -2.31 9.30
CA GLU A 226 -7.90 -1.60 8.08
C GLU A 226 -7.70 -2.44 6.80
N THR A 227 -6.91 -3.50 6.87
CA THR A 227 -6.58 -4.31 5.69
C THR A 227 -7.74 -5.26 5.36
N THR A 228 -8.33 -5.09 4.19
CA THR A 228 -9.36 -5.99 3.64
C THR A 228 -8.76 -7.04 2.71
N LEU A 229 -9.52 -8.07 2.35
CA LEU A 229 -9.07 -9.09 1.40
C LEU A 229 -8.84 -8.52 -0.01
N ALA A 230 -9.62 -7.52 -0.42
CA ALA A 230 -9.44 -6.84 -1.71
C ALA A 230 -8.01 -6.33 -1.89
N ARG A 231 -7.40 -5.84 -0.80
CA ARG A 231 -6.03 -5.33 -0.80
C ARG A 231 -4.99 -6.38 -1.22
N PHE A 232 -5.22 -7.66 -0.89
CA PHE A 232 -4.34 -8.77 -1.28
C PHE A 232 -4.49 -9.13 -2.75
N GLN A 233 -5.69 -8.96 -3.32
CA GLN A 233 -5.94 -9.22 -4.73
C GLN A 233 -5.38 -8.10 -5.62
N ASP A 234 -5.53 -6.84 -5.20
CA ASP A 234 -4.92 -5.69 -5.87
C ASP A 234 -3.40 -5.89 -5.97
N PHE A 235 -2.75 -6.28 -4.87
CA PHE A 235 -1.32 -6.56 -4.81
C PHE A 235 -0.87 -7.58 -5.88
N ILE A 236 -1.56 -8.72 -5.99
CA ILE A 236 -1.20 -9.74 -6.99
C ILE A 236 -1.36 -9.20 -8.42
N THR A 237 -2.43 -8.46 -8.67
CA THR A 237 -2.73 -7.88 -9.98
C THR A 237 -1.67 -6.85 -10.39
N GLU A 238 -1.26 -6.00 -9.45
CA GLU A 238 -0.31 -4.91 -9.68
C GLU A 238 1.13 -5.42 -9.88
N GLU A 239 1.57 -6.38 -9.06
CA GLU A 239 2.96 -6.84 -9.04
C GLU A 239 3.23 -7.97 -10.03
N PHE A 240 2.26 -8.86 -10.23
CA PHE A 240 2.44 -10.05 -11.08
C PHE A 240 1.71 -9.98 -12.41
N LYS A 241 1.05 -8.86 -12.75
CA LYS A 241 0.43 -8.55 -14.07
C LYS A 241 -0.02 -9.79 -14.85
N ASP A 242 0.77 -10.24 -15.83
CA ASP A 242 0.44 -11.33 -16.74
C ASP A 242 0.27 -12.70 -16.05
N LEU A 243 0.93 -12.90 -14.90
CA LEU A 243 0.82 -14.10 -14.07
C LEU A 243 -0.31 -14.02 -13.06
N SER A 244 -0.88 -12.84 -12.83
CA SER A 244 -1.86 -12.63 -11.75
C SER A 244 -3.05 -13.56 -11.87
N MET A 245 -3.46 -13.95 -13.08
CA MET A 245 -4.57 -14.88 -13.31
C MET A 245 -4.31 -16.31 -12.80
N PHE A 246 -3.05 -16.69 -12.56
CA PHE A 246 -2.65 -18.01 -12.09
C PHE A 246 -2.25 -18.03 -10.61
N ILE A 247 -2.25 -16.88 -9.92
CA ILE A 247 -1.86 -16.78 -8.52
C ILE A 247 -3.10 -16.54 -7.67
N ALA A 248 -3.40 -17.45 -6.74
CA ALA A 248 -4.67 -17.43 -6.00
C ALA A 248 -4.43 -17.31 -4.49
N LEU A 249 -5.20 -16.46 -3.81
CA LEU A 249 -5.14 -16.33 -2.36
C LEU A 249 -5.73 -17.59 -1.72
N ARG A 250 -4.90 -18.34 -1.01
CA ARG A 250 -5.30 -19.58 -0.34
C ARG A 250 -5.79 -19.34 1.08
N ALA A 251 -5.03 -18.60 1.86
CA ALA A 251 -5.28 -18.37 3.29
C ALA A 251 -4.58 -17.10 3.78
N VAL A 252 -4.84 -16.71 5.03
CA VAL A 252 -4.15 -15.61 5.73
C VAL A 252 -3.75 -16.07 7.13
N HIS A 253 -2.50 -15.88 7.53
CA HIS A 253 -2.05 -16.13 8.90
C HIS A 253 -2.18 -14.90 9.80
N HIS A 254 -2.60 -15.14 11.05
CA HIS A 254 -3.01 -14.11 12.02
C HIS A 254 -1.86 -13.26 12.56
N SER A 255 -0.67 -13.83 12.83
CA SER A 255 0.38 -13.15 13.61
C SER A 255 0.98 -11.91 12.94
N SER A 256 0.90 -11.82 11.60
CA SER A 256 1.52 -10.72 10.84
C SER A 256 0.79 -10.41 9.52
N LEU A 257 -0.53 -10.67 9.47
CA LEU A 257 -1.34 -10.58 8.24
C LEU A 257 -0.63 -11.19 7.04
N THR A 258 -0.25 -12.45 7.14
CA THR A 258 0.60 -13.07 6.13
C THR A 258 -0.29 -13.81 5.13
N PRO A 259 -0.63 -13.22 3.96
CA PRO A 259 -1.35 -13.95 2.93
C PRO A 259 -0.47 -15.06 2.36
N LEU A 260 -1.12 -16.19 2.11
CA LEU A 260 -0.55 -17.36 1.47
C LEU A 260 -1.21 -17.52 0.11
N TYR A 261 -0.40 -17.58 -0.93
CA TYR A 261 -0.85 -17.73 -2.30
C TYR A 261 -0.43 -19.08 -2.86
N THR A 262 -1.28 -19.65 -3.69
CA THR A 262 -0.96 -20.82 -4.51
C THR A 262 -0.40 -20.33 -5.85
N VAL A 263 0.73 -20.91 -6.24
CA VAL A 263 1.50 -20.53 -7.42
C VAL A 263 1.84 -21.80 -8.22
N PRO A 264 1.64 -21.82 -9.55
CA PRO A 264 2.09 -22.93 -10.37
C PRO A 264 3.60 -23.07 -10.40
N ILE A 265 4.09 -24.33 -10.39
CA ILE A 265 5.52 -24.64 -10.44
C ILE A 265 6.17 -24.03 -11.69
N TRP A 266 5.50 -24.07 -12.84
CA TRP A 266 6.02 -23.52 -14.09
C TRP A 266 6.17 -21.99 -14.06
N ALA A 267 5.46 -21.28 -13.17
CA ALA A 267 5.52 -19.83 -13.05
C ALA A 267 6.68 -19.33 -12.16
N LEU A 268 7.37 -20.22 -11.45
CA LEU A 268 8.42 -19.89 -10.47
C LEU A 268 9.51 -18.96 -11.02
N GLY A 269 10.03 -19.27 -12.20
CA GLY A 269 11.10 -18.50 -12.82
C GLY A 269 10.69 -17.06 -13.13
N ARG A 270 9.46 -16.88 -13.63
CA ARG A 270 8.91 -15.55 -13.94
C ARG A 270 8.59 -14.75 -12.68
N ILE A 271 8.09 -15.39 -11.62
CA ILE A 271 7.89 -14.74 -10.32
C ILE A 271 9.22 -14.24 -9.77
N ARG A 272 10.27 -15.08 -9.75
CA ARG A 272 11.60 -14.66 -9.31
C ARG A 272 12.15 -13.51 -10.16
N SER A 273 11.94 -13.55 -11.47
CA SER A 273 12.32 -12.46 -12.36
C SER A 273 11.58 -11.16 -12.05
N ALA A 274 10.25 -11.22 -11.81
CA ALA A 274 9.45 -10.06 -11.44
C ALA A 274 9.96 -9.43 -10.14
N ILE A 275 10.27 -10.26 -9.13
CA ILE A 275 10.87 -9.82 -7.86
C ILE A 275 12.23 -9.15 -8.11
N ALA A 276 13.10 -9.77 -8.90
CA ALA A 276 14.46 -9.31 -9.15
C ALA A 276 14.52 -8.04 -10.02
N SER A 277 13.59 -7.85 -10.97
CA SER A 277 13.51 -6.65 -11.81
C SER A 277 13.09 -5.39 -11.07
N GLY A 278 12.80 -5.53 -9.77
CA GLY A 278 12.34 -4.47 -8.89
C GLY A 278 10.86 -4.67 -8.62
N PHE A 279 10.55 -5.25 -7.46
CA PHE A 279 9.24 -5.12 -6.82
C PHE A 279 8.80 -3.66 -6.91
N GLY A 280 7.69 -3.46 -7.59
CA GLY A 280 7.31 -2.19 -8.15
C GLY A 280 6.26 -1.54 -7.29
N TYR A 281 6.70 -0.61 -6.43
CA TYR A 281 5.88 0.46 -5.84
C TYR A 281 5.07 0.15 -4.57
N PHE A 282 4.99 -1.07 -4.00
CA PHE A 282 4.11 -1.29 -2.84
C PHE A 282 4.65 -1.16 -1.41
N ARG A 283 3.89 -0.33 -0.66
CA ARG A 283 3.93 0.17 0.71
C ARG A 283 3.83 -0.95 1.76
N GLY A 284 4.91 -1.40 2.37
CA GLY A 284 4.86 -2.26 3.56
C GLY A 284 4.96 -3.77 3.35
N ILE A 285 5.56 -4.27 2.27
CA ILE A 285 5.95 -5.68 2.17
C ILE A 285 7.31 -5.86 2.85
N LEU A 286 7.40 -6.80 3.78
CA LEU A 286 8.59 -7.08 4.58
C LEU A 286 9.37 -8.27 4.06
N GLN A 287 8.70 -9.30 3.57
CA GLN A 287 9.33 -10.53 3.13
C GLN A 287 8.46 -11.26 2.10
N VAL A 288 9.08 -11.93 1.14
CA VAL A 288 8.42 -12.89 0.26
C VAL A 288 9.18 -14.21 0.33
N ILE A 289 8.46 -15.26 0.68
CA ILE A 289 8.96 -16.63 0.74
C ILE A 289 8.25 -17.40 -0.39
N LEU A 290 9.01 -18.04 -1.25
CA LEU A 290 8.48 -18.85 -2.34
C LEU A 290 9.05 -20.25 -2.23
N ASN A 291 8.19 -21.25 -2.10
CA ASN A 291 8.60 -22.64 -1.91
C ASN A 291 9.61 -22.82 -0.75
N ASN A 292 9.30 -22.22 0.41
CA ASN A 292 10.16 -22.19 1.60
C ASN A 292 11.52 -21.48 1.45
N GLU A 293 11.76 -20.77 0.36
CA GLU A 293 12.95 -19.96 0.15
C GLU A 293 12.62 -18.47 0.25
N VAL A 294 13.35 -17.73 1.09
CA VAL A 294 13.23 -16.26 1.15
C VAL A 294 13.81 -15.68 -0.13
N ILE A 295 12.94 -15.20 -1.03
CA ILE A 295 13.34 -14.60 -2.31
C ILE A 295 13.36 -13.06 -2.26
N TYR A 296 12.75 -12.47 -1.23
CA TYR A 296 12.80 -11.05 -0.93
C TYR A 296 12.68 -10.82 0.58
N GLU A 297 13.47 -9.89 1.12
CA GLU A 297 13.39 -9.47 2.52
C GLU A 297 13.89 -8.04 2.66
N VAL A 298 13.12 -7.21 3.37
CA VAL A 298 13.56 -5.88 3.81
C VAL A 298 14.61 -6.08 4.89
N LYS A 299 15.83 -5.59 4.63
CA LYS A 299 16.90 -5.68 5.62
C LYS A 299 16.57 -4.85 6.85
N SER A 300 16.87 -5.38 8.04
CA SER A 300 16.81 -4.62 9.29
C SER A 300 17.72 -3.39 9.19
N PHE A 301 17.20 -2.24 9.63
CA PHE A 301 18.00 -1.03 9.72
C PHE A 301 19.09 -1.22 10.77
N HIS A 302 20.31 -0.88 10.40
CA HIS A 302 21.45 -0.75 11.29
C HIS A 302 22.05 0.64 11.10
N GLU A 303 22.36 1.33 12.20
CA GLU A 303 22.94 2.69 12.16
C GLU A 303 24.24 2.74 11.35
N ASP A 304 25.02 1.65 11.35
CA ASP A 304 26.23 1.50 10.54
C ASP A 304 26.00 1.67 9.03
N LEU A 305 24.78 1.45 8.52
CA LEU A 305 24.46 1.64 7.11
C LEU A 305 24.48 3.12 6.70
N VAL A 306 24.19 4.00 7.65
CA VAL A 306 23.92 5.44 7.42
C VAL A 306 24.89 6.39 8.08
N LYS A 307 25.74 5.91 9.02
CA LYS A 307 26.63 6.75 9.84
C LYS A 307 27.59 7.68 9.08
N ASP A 308 27.93 7.34 7.84
CA ASP A 308 28.86 8.13 6.99
C ASP A 308 28.12 8.91 5.89
N ILE A 309 26.78 8.96 5.94
CA ILE A 309 25.95 9.62 4.93
C ILE A 309 25.54 10.99 5.42
N GLU A 310 25.86 12.01 4.63
CA GLU A 310 25.60 13.42 4.99
C GLU A 310 24.41 14.04 4.26
N ILE A 311 23.85 13.34 3.26
CA ILE A 311 22.84 13.89 2.35
C ILE A 311 21.54 13.11 2.46
N LEU A 312 20.46 13.82 2.75
CA LEU A 312 19.09 13.32 2.77
C LEU A 312 18.31 13.92 1.60
N LEU A 313 17.83 13.08 0.68
CA LEU A 313 16.91 13.46 -0.39
C LEU A 313 15.47 13.17 0.05
N MET A 314 14.59 14.16 -0.10
CA MET A 314 13.22 14.10 0.38
C MET A 314 12.24 14.39 -0.77
N PRO A 315 11.91 13.38 -1.60
CA PRO A 315 10.72 13.46 -2.44
C PRO A 315 9.45 13.51 -1.59
N ALA A 316 8.44 14.25 -2.02
CA ALA A 316 7.18 14.32 -1.29
C ALA A 316 6.28 13.14 -1.64
N THR A 317 6.11 12.86 -2.93
CA THR A 317 5.13 11.88 -3.40
C THR A 317 5.76 10.68 -4.10
N THR A 318 5.00 9.60 -4.30
CA THR A 318 5.46 8.42 -5.05
C THR A 318 5.86 8.76 -6.48
N SER A 319 5.16 9.71 -7.11
CA SER A 319 5.50 10.22 -8.45
C SER A 319 6.81 11.01 -8.49
N GLU A 320 7.26 11.55 -7.36
CA GLU A 320 8.56 12.23 -7.25
C GLU A 320 9.66 11.27 -6.80
N GLU A 321 9.34 10.33 -5.91
CA GLU A 321 10.27 9.30 -5.43
C GLU A 321 10.72 8.39 -6.56
N GLY A 322 9.82 7.98 -7.46
CA GLY A 322 10.13 7.09 -8.59
C GLY A 322 11.36 7.56 -9.39
N PRO A 323 11.33 8.78 -9.97
CA PRO A 323 12.49 9.33 -10.66
C PRO A 323 13.76 9.43 -9.81
N VAL A 324 13.64 9.75 -8.51
CA VAL A 324 14.82 9.78 -7.61
C VAL A 324 15.40 8.37 -7.46
N VAL A 325 14.58 7.35 -7.20
CA VAL A 325 15.05 5.97 -7.08
C VAL A 325 15.61 5.45 -8.41
N ASP A 326 15.04 5.83 -9.56
CA ASP A 326 15.56 5.46 -10.88
C ASP A 326 17.00 5.94 -11.09
N TYR A 327 17.32 7.18 -10.70
CA TYR A 327 18.68 7.70 -10.76
C TYR A 327 19.61 7.07 -9.73
N LEU A 328 19.10 6.68 -8.55
CA LEU A 328 19.86 5.93 -7.54
C LEU A 328 20.29 4.55 -8.09
N LYS A 329 19.40 3.88 -8.83
CA LYS A 329 19.64 2.58 -9.48
C LYS A 329 20.58 2.65 -10.69
N LYS A 330 20.97 3.85 -11.16
CA LYS A 330 21.99 3.99 -12.23
C LYS A 330 23.41 3.74 -11.73
N SER A 331 23.63 3.79 -10.42
CA SER A 331 24.92 3.42 -9.84
C SER A 331 25.19 1.93 -10.03
N PRO A 332 26.44 1.50 -10.29
CA PRO A 332 26.80 0.09 -10.26
C PRO A 332 26.73 -0.49 -8.84
N GLU A 333 26.74 0.35 -7.80
CA GLU A 333 26.58 -0.08 -6.41
C GLU A 333 25.13 -0.43 -6.11
N LYS A 334 24.93 -1.53 -5.34
CA LYS A 334 23.60 -2.02 -4.99
C LYS A 334 22.88 -1.02 -4.08
N VAL A 335 21.67 -0.62 -4.49
CA VAL A 335 20.75 0.13 -3.64
C VAL A 335 20.26 -0.77 -2.50
N ILE A 336 20.32 -0.25 -1.28
CA ILE A 336 19.78 -0.90 -0.08
C ILE A 336 18.43 -0.26 0.24
N GLU A 337 17.38 -1.07 0.26
CA GLU A 337 16.07 -0.68 0.79
C GLU A 337 15.93 -1.22 2.22
N THR A 338 15.54 -0.33 3.14
CA THR A 338 15.32 -0.66 4.56
C THR A 338 14.25 0.27 5.15
N SER A 339 13.97 0.17 6.45
CA SER A 339 13.03 1.06 7.12
C SER A 339 13.51 1.54 8.49
N ILE A 340 13.22 2.81 8.81
CA ILE A 340 13.47 3.42 10.12
C ILE A 340 12.12 3.80 10.72
N ASP A 341 11.74 3.16 11.84
CA ASP A 341 10.45 3.41 12.53
C ASP A 341 9.23 3.41 11.59
N GLY A 342 9.20 2.45 10.65
CA GLY A 342 8.13 2.32 9.65
C GLY A 342 8.25 3.24 8.43
N LEU A 343 9.23 4.14 8.40
CA LEU A 343 9.55 4.94 7.21
C LEU A 343 10.45 4.14 6.28
N ARG A 344 10.02 3.92 5.05
CA ARG A 344 10.88 3.34 4.01
C ARG A 344 11.99 4.31 3.66
N ILE A 345 13.21 3.79 3.59
CA ILE A 345 14.35 4.54 3.10
C ILE A 345 15.13 3.75 2.05
N TYR A 346 15.74 4.47 1.12
CA TYR A 346 16.71 3.94 0.18
C TYR A 346 18.09 4.50 0.50
N ILE A 347 19.10 3.64 0.45
CA ILE A 347 20.50 4.01 0.64
C ILE A 347 21.26 3.60 -0.62
N GLY A 348 22.00 4.52 -1.20
CA GLY A 348 22.79 4.25 -2.40
C GLY A 348 23.56 5.48 -2.88
N ASN A 349 24.17 5.37 -4.05
CA ASN A 349 24.91 6.50 -4.63
C ASN A 349 24.05 7.26 -5.63
N TYR A 350 23.95 8.57 -5.42
CA TYR A 350 23.33 9.52 -6.32
C TYR A 350 24.43 10.35 -6.98
N GLY A 351 24.79 10.00 -8.21
CA GLY A 351 26.05 10.40 -8.79
C GLY A 351 27.21 9.72 -8.05
N LYS A 352 28.16 10.51 -7.53
CA LYS A 352 29.30 10.02 -6.73
C LYS A 352 29.06 10.11 -5.22
N SER A 353 27.97 10.75 -4.81
CA SER A 353 27.68 10.97 -3.40
C SER A 353 26.77 9.87 -2.88
N LYS A 354 27.08 9.32 -1.70
CA LYS A 354 26.17 8.43 -0.99
C LYS A 354 25.04 9.24 -0.37
N VAL A 355 23.80 8.79 -0.52
CA VAL A 355 22.60 9.49 -0.05
C VAL A 355 21.65 8.54 0.67
N ILE A 356 20.78 9.13 1.49
CA ILE A 356 19.55 8.49 1.96
C ILE A 356 18.38 9.15 1.24
N VAL A 357 17.42 8.38 0.76
CA VAL A 357 16.16 8.87 0.19
C VAL A 357 15.03 8.45 1.11
N VAL A 358 14.17 9.40 1.50
CA VAL A 358 12.96 9.15 2.28
C VAL A 358 11.80 9.98 1.75
N MET A 359 10.67 9.33 1.49
CA MET A 359 9.47 10.04 1.02
C MET A 359 8.72 10.70 2.19
N THR A 360 8.21 11.92 2.00
CA THR A 360 7.51 12.67 3.06
C THR A 360 5.99 12.46 3.09
N ALA A 361 5.37 12.09 1.97
CA ALA A 361 3.93 11.98 1.82
C ALA A 361 3.52 10.78 0.93
N PRO A 362 3.33 9.57 1.50
CA PRO A 362 2.95 8.39 0.73
C PRO A 362 1.57 8.50 0.08
N ASP A 363 0.69 9.35 0.60
CA ASP A 363 -0.63 9.63 0.06
C ASP A 363 -1.00 11.12 0.22
N LYS A 364 -2.07 11.55 -0.47
CA LYS A 364 -2.46 12.96 -0.54
C LYS A 364 -2.83 13.57 0.81
N SER A 365 -3.34 12.77 1.76
CA SER A 365 -3.71 13.28 3.09
C SER A 365 -2.49 13.64 3.95
N ARG A 366 -1.30 13.20 3.53
CA ARG A 366 -0.04 13.41 4.24
C ARG A 366 0.89 14.41 3.54
N GLN A 367 0.44 15.06 2.47
CA GLN A 367 1.21 16.14 1.83
C GLN A 367 1.23 17.39 2.71
N GLY A 368 2.27 18.21 2.56
CA GLY A 368 2.37 19.47 3.29
C GLY A 368 3.41 19.51 4.41
N PRO A 369 3.47 20.66 5.10
CA PRO A 369 4.58 21.01 5.99
C PRO A 369 4.64 20.15 7.25
N ILE A 370 3.50 19.69 7.77
CA ILE A 370 3.42 18.95 9.04
C ILE A 370 4.17 17.61 8.94
N HIS A 371 3.89 16.83 7.89
CA HIS A 371 4.53 15.53 7.69
C HIS A 371 5.98 15.67 7.26
N ALA A 372 6.28 16.67 6.41
CA ALA A 372 7.65 16.99 6.03
C ALA A 372 8.49 17.33 7.27
N ALA A 373 7.98 18.15 8.19
CA ALA A 373 8.66 18.46 9.46
C ALA A 373 8.86 17.22 10.33
N ALA A 374 7.81 16.43 10.57
CA ALA A 374 7.87 15.26 11.43
C ALA A 374 8.88 14.21 10.93
N ILE A 375 8.91 13.96 9.62
CA ILE A 375 9.86 13.03 9.01
C ILE A 375 11.26 13.61 9.04
N THR A 376 11.45 14.89 8.70
CA THR A 376 12.77 15.53 8.76
C THR A 376 13.36 15.45 10.16
N SER A 377 12.61 15.84 11.19
CA SER A 377 13.08 15.77 12.59
C SER A 377 13.47 14.35 12.99
N LYS A 378 12.66 13.34 12.63
CA LYS A 378 12.98 11.94 12.91
C LYS A 378 14.27 11.50 12.22
N MET A 379 14.46 11.86 10.95
CA MET A 379 15.67 11.50 10.20
C MET A 379 16.92 12.18 10.78
N LEU A 380 16.81 13.45 11.16
CA LEU A 380 17.91 14.17 11.81
C LEU A 380 18.24 13.53 13.16
N GLU A 381 17.25 13.18 13.99
CA GLU A 381 17.47 12.51 15.27
C GLU A 381 18.17 11.16 15.10
N LYS A 382 17.69 10.32 14.16
CA LYS A 382 18.20 8.96 13.95
C LYS A 382 19.53 8.90 13.22
N ILE A 383 19.88 9.94 12.45
CA ILE A 383 21.07 9.95 11.61
C ILE A 383 21.86 11.23 11.88
N PRO A 384 22.73 11.22 12.91
CA PRO A 384 23.50 12.38 13.33
C PRO A 384 24.40 12.98 12.24
N SER A 385 24.83 12.17 11.27
CA SER A 385 25.74 12.54 10.19
C SER A 385 25.12 13.42 9.10
N ILE A 386 23.79 13.53 9.01
CA ILE A 386 23.14 14.36 8.00
C ILE A 386 23.56 15.83 8.19
N LYS A 387 24.05 16.45 7.11
CA LYS A 387 24.41 17.87 7.00
C LYS A 387 23.59 18.60 5.95
N TYR A 388 23.08 17.89 4.94
CA TYR A 388 22.36 18.48 3.82
C TYR A 388 21.02 17.78 3.61
N VAL A 389 19.93 18.55 3.61
CA VAL A 389 18.58 18.07 3.29
C VAL A 389 18.14 18.69 1.97
N VAL A 390 17.68 17.87 1.03
CA VAL A 390 17.27 18.31 -0.31
C VAL A 390 15.84 17.87 -0.56
N ALA A 391 14.92 18.82 -0.54
CA ALA A 391 13.55 18.57 -0.96
C ALA A 391 13.50 18.56 -2.49
N VAL A 392 13.27 17.40 -3.09
CA VAL A 392 13.32 17.21 -4.55
C VAL A 392 11.95 16.81 -5.08
N GLY A 393 11.44 17.46 -6.11
CA GLY A 393 10.09 17.12 -6.59
C GLY A 393 9.52 18.10 -7.60
N VAL A 394 8.21 18.37 -7.48
CA VAL A 394 7.47 19.30 -8.34
C VAL A 394 6.96 20.52 -7.58
N CYS A 395 6.84 21.63 -8.30
CA CYS A 395 6.27 22.89 -7.86
C CYS A 395 5.35 23.46 -8.95
N PHE A 396 4.54 24.46 -8.59
CA PHE A 396 3.83 25.28 -9.57
C PHE A 396 4.63 26.52 -9.92
N GLY A 397 4.56 26.96 -11.18
CA GLY A 397 5.22 28.17 -11.67
C GLY A 397 4.35 29.43 -11.49
N MET A 398 4.99 30.60 -11.41
CA MET A 398 4.28 31.88 -11.21
C MET A 398 3.94 32.56 -12.54
N ASP A 399 4.84 32.51 -13.53
CA ASP A 399 4.72 33.30 -14.78
C ASP A 399 5.05 32.45 -16.03
N PRO A 400 4.02 31.97 -16.76
CA PRO A 400 4.19 31.24 -18.02
C PRO A 400 4.90 32.02 -19.13
N GLY A 401 4.97 33.36 -19.04
CA GLY A 401 5.71 34.19 -20.00
C GLY A 401 7.22 34.20 -19.77
N LYS A 402 7.69 33.80 -18.59
CA LYS A 402 9.11 33.79 -18.20
C LYS A 402 9.66 32.39 -17.91
N GLN A 403 8.77 31.42 -17.74
CA GLN A 403 9.06 30.06 -17.30
C GLN A 403 8.41 29.06 -18.26
N LYS A 404 8.90 27.81 -18.25
CA LYS A 404 8.31 26.70 -18.98
C LYS A 404 8.04 25.53 -18.05
N LEU A 405 7.06 24.70 -18.40
CA LEU A 405 6.86 23.42 -17.73
C LEU A 405 8.14 22.58 -17.88
N GLY A 406 8.58 21.97 -16.78
CA GLY A 406 9.84 21.24 -16.70
C GLY A 406 11.07 22.08 -16.37
N ASP A 407 10.99 23.42 -16.36
CA ASP A 407 12.05 24.27 -15.82
C ASP A 407 12.30 23.94 -14.34
N ILE A 408 13.52 24.16 -13.87
CA ILE A 408 13.94 23.82 -12.51
C ILE A 408 14.09 25.08 -11.68
N ILE A 409 13.54 25.04 -10.48
CA ILE A 409 13.60 26.09 -9.48
C ILE A 409 14.43 25.59 -8.30
N ILE A 410 15.45 26.37 -7.94
CA ILE A 410 16.27 26.19 -6.75
C ILE A 410 15.92 27.28 -5.76
N SER A 411 15.65 26.92 -4.51
CA SER A 411 15.38 27.92 -3.48
C SER A 411 16.63 28.71 -3.11
N GLY A 412 16.59 30.02 -3.35
CA GLY A 412 17.45 30.99 -2.67
C GLY A 412 16.77 31.56 -1.42
N THR A 413 15.44 31.57 -1.40
CA THR A 413 14.63 31.93 -0.23
C THR A 413 13.37 31.07 -0.20
N ILE A 414 12.98 30.60 0.98
CA ILE A 414 11.74 29.86 1.22
C ILE A 414 10.86 30.71 2.13
N CYS A 415 9.71 31.15 1.61
CA CYS A 415 8.74 31.95 2.35
C CYS A 415 7.64 31.04 2.90
N ASP A 416 7.52 30.98 4.22
CA ASP A 416 6.49 30.20 4.89
C ASP A 416 5.12 30.92 4.85
N PHE A 417 4.21 30.39 4.04
CA PHE A 417 2.81 30.81 3.94
C PHE A 417 1.85 29.88 4.69
N THR A 418 2.37 28.95 5.49
CA THR A 418 1.57 28.04 6.34
C THR A 418 1.00 28.77 7.55
N ASN A 419 1.67 29.84 8.00
CA ASN A 419 1.21 30.73 9.05
C ASN A 419 0.83 32.09 8.46
N LYS A 420 -0.47 32.41 8.50
CA LYS A 420 -1.02 33.69 8.04
C LYS A 420 -1.97 34.28 9.07
N ARG A 421 -2.14 35.60 9.01
CA ARG A 421 -3.26 36.25 9.70
C ARG A 421 -4.47 36.22 8.79
N GLU A 422 -5.59 35.74 9.30
CA GLU A 422 -6.91 35.88 8.68
C GLU A 422 -7.70 36.92 9.49
N GLY A 423 -7.93 38.08 8.89
CA GLY A 423 -8.55 39.23 9.54
C GLY A 423 -9.72 39.77 8.72
N VAL A 424 -10.66 40.45 9.38
CA VAL A 424 -11.81 41.06 8.69
C VAL A 424 -11.35 42.11 7.66
N GLY A 425 -11.88 42.03 6.44
CA GLY A 425 -11.54 42.94 5.32
C GLY A 425 -10.29 42.49 4.54
N GLN A 426 -9.64 43.42 3.83
CA GLN A 426 -8.36 43.18 3.14
C GLN A 426 -7.18 43.18 4.13
N ASN A 427 -7.25 42.33 5.15
CA ASN A 427 -6.32 42.33 6.28
C ASN A 427 -5.68 40.94 6.49
N GLU A 428 -5.54 40.19 5.40
CA GLU A 428 -4.86 38.92 5.34
C GLU A 428 -3.42 39.10 4.87
N TYR A 429 -2.47 38.55 5.63
CA TYR A 429 -1.06 38.58 5.24
C TYR A 429 -0.24 37.44 5.88
N GLN A 430 0.83 37.04 5.20
CA GLN A 430 1.82 36.07 5.64
C GLN A 430 2.47 36.48 6.99
N ARG A 431 2.54 35.55 7.94
CA ARG A 431 3.25 35.72 9.22
C ARG A 431 4.41 34.75 9.42
N GLY A 432 4.49 33.71 8.59
CA GLY A 432 5.58 32.75 8.64
C GLY A 432 6.93 33.39 8.29
N PRO A 433 8.03 32.81 8.78
CA PRO A 433 9.39 33.26 8.47
C PRO A 433 9.72 33.22 6.97
N GLU A 434 10.68 34.05 6.58
CA GLU A 434 11.35 33.95 5.29
C GLU A 434 12.76 33.43 5.50
N HIS A 435 12.99 32.17 5.15
CA HIS A 435 14.30 31.56 5.33
C HIS A 435 15.19 31.83 4.13
N GLN A 436 16.28 32.56 4.33
CA GLN A 436 17.35 32.62 3.35
C GLN A 436 18.12 31.31 3.36
N VAL A 437 18.22 30.67 2.20
CA VAL A 437 18.92 29.40 2.07
C VAL A 437 20.42 29.63 2.20
N ASN A 438 21.09 28.78 2.96
CA ASN A 438 22.52 28.91 3.22
C ASN A 438 23.30 28.94 1.89
N ARG A 439 24.13 29.97 1.71
CA ARG A 439 24.86 30.18 0.46
C ARG A 439 25.77 29.00 0.08
N THR A 440 26.33 28.29 1.07
CA THR A 440 27.20 27.13 0.83
C THR A 440 26.44 25.99 0.13
N ILE A 441 25.21 25.66 0.57
CA ILE A 441 24.42 24.61 -0.09
C ILE A 441 23.92 25.10 -1.46
N VAL A 442 23.54 26.38 -1.58
CA VAL A 442 23.17 26.97 -2.88
C VAL A 442 24.32 26.86 -3.87
N ASP A 443 25.53 27.25 -3.48
CA ASP A 443 26.71 27.22 -4.36
C ASP A 443 27.10 25.77 -4.75
N LYS A 444 26.89 24.78 -3.86
CA LYS A 444 27.06 23.36 -4.17
C LYS A 444 26.05 22.81 -5.19
N PHE A 445 24.85 23.36 -5.24
CA PHE A 445 23.81 22.98 -6.22
C PHE A 445 23.69 23.97 -7.37
N ARG A 446 24.47 25.05 -7.38
CA ARG A 446 24.47 26.08 -8.42
C ARG A 446 25.50 25.73 -9.49
N HIS A 447 25.11 25.91 -10.75
CA HIS A 447 25.98 25.76 -11.92
C HIS A 447 26.85 24.51 -11.80
N THR A 448 26.27 23.35 -12.07
CA THR A 448 27.05 22.14 -12.34
C THR A 448 28.14 22.48 -13.37
N HIS A 449 29.41 22.47 -12.96
CA HIS A 449 30.55 23.01 -13.68
C HIS A 449 30.87 22.12 -14.88
N GLY A 450 30.05 22.22 -15.93
CA GLY A 450 30.18 21.49 -17.18
C GLY A 450 28.98 20.62 -17.57
N PHE A 451 28.02 20.39 -16.66
CA PHE A 451 26.75 19.76 -17.02
C PHE A 451 25.72 20.80 -17.44
N GLU A 452 25.32 20.71 -18.70
CA GLU A 452 24.16 21.44 -19.22
C GLU A 452 22.94 20.52 -19.19
N MET A 453 21.84 21.04 -18.65
CA MET A 453 20.53 20.42 -18.90
C MET A 453 20.27 20.43 -20.40
N PRO A 454 19.48 19.48 -20.95
CA PRO A 454 19.05 19.53 -22.35
C PRO A 454 18.58 20.93 -22.76
N ASP A 455 18.86 21.33 -24.00
CA ASP A 455 18.83 22.71 -24.58
C ASP A 455 17.56 23.55 -24.35
N ASN A 456 16.56 23.02 -23.66
CA ASN A 456 15.26 23.63 -23.42
C ASN A 456 14.87 23.80 -21.93
N ILE A 457 15.68 23.33 -20.97
CA ILE A 457 15.34 23.39 -19.53
C ILE A 457 16.18 24.47 -18.83
N LYS A 458 15.50 25.50 -18.32
CA LYS A 458 16.13 26.58 -17.57
C LYS A 458 16.17 26.25 -16.08
N VAL A 459 17.33 26.52 -15.45
CA VAL A 459 17.51 26.41 -14.00
C VAL A 459 17.56 27.82 -13.40
N THR A 460 16.67 28.12 -12.45
CA THR A 460 16.57 29.45 -11.84
C THR A 460 16.64 29.36 -10.32
N ILE A 461 17.51 30.16 -9.70
CA ILE A 461 17.53 30.35 -8.24
C ILE A 461 16.63 31.52 -7.89
N GLY A 462 15.73 31.36 -6.92
CA GLY A 462 14.89 32.47 -6.47
C GLY A 462 14.01 32.16 -5.26
N VAL A 463 12.95 32.94 -5.12
CA VAL A 463 12.03 32.89 -3.98
C VAL A 463 10.94 31.86 -4.24
N LEU A 464 10.82 30.87 -3.36
CA LEU A 464 9.69 29.93 -3.33
C LEU A 464 8.73 30.28 -2.20
N ILE A 465 7.45 30.10 -2.46
CA ILE A 465 6.39 30.12 -1.45
C ILE A 465 6.10 28.68 -1.04
N SER A 466 6.00 28.42 0.27
CA SER A 466 5.59 27.13 0.81
C SER A 466 4.22 27.24 1.47
N THR A 467 3.23 26.48 1.01
CA THR A 467 1.84 26.54 1.48
C THR A 467 1.42 25.24 2.17
N CYS A 468 0.40 25.30 3.03
CA CYS A 468 -0.27 24.09 3.54
C CYS A 468 -1.35 23.57 2.60
N SER A 469 -1.73 24.34 1.58
CA SER A 469 -2.76 24.01 0.60
C SER A 469 -2.17 23.77 -0.78
N LEU A 470 -2.73 22.82 -1.51
CA LEU A 470 -2.51 22.69 -2.95
C LEU A 470 -3.16 23.88 -3.65
N ILE A 471 -2.38 24.64 -4.40
CA ILE A 471 -2.86 25.83 -5.11
C ILE A 471 -3.22 25.44 -6.55
N ASP A 472 -4.51 25.39 -6.86
CA ASP A 472 -5.04 25.23 -8.22
C ASP A 472 -6.08 26.30 -8.58
N ASN A 473 -6.24 27.32 -7.73
CA ASN A 473 -7.07 28.49 -8.00
C ASN A 473 -6.18 29.67 -8.40
N PRO A 474 -6.32 30.21 -9.63
CA PRO A 474 -5.49 31.32 -10.11
C PRO A 474 -5.66 32.60 -9.28
N ASP A 475 -6.84 32.86 -8.71
CA ASP A 475 -7.07 34.04 -7.86
C ASP A 475 -6.26 33.95 -6.56
N VAL A 476 -6.29 32.77 -5.91
CA VAL A 476 -5.47 32.49 -4.72
C VAL A 476 -3.98 32.61 -5.05
N LYS A 477 -3.55 32.11 -6.22
CA LYS A 477 -2.16 32.28 -6.68
C LYS A 477 -1.79 33.76 -6.84
N GLN A 478 -2.67 34.59 -7.39
CA GLN A 478 -2.44 36.04 -7.51
C GLN A 478 -2.38 36.72 -6.15
N GLU A 479 -3.19 36.31 -5.17
CA GLU A 479 -3.12 36.83 -3.79
C GLU A 479 -1.78 36.50 -3.13
N LEU A 480 -1.28 35.28 -3.30
CA LEU A 480 0.06 34.88 -2.83
C LEU A 480 1.16 35.72 -3.48
N LEU A 481 1.08 35.94 -4.80
CA LEU A 481 2.02 36.76 -5.54
C LEU A 481 1.94 38.24 -5.16
N ALA A 482 0.76 38.76 -4.84
CA ALA A 482 0.59 40.13 -4.36
C ALA A 482 1.28 40.35 -3.00
N GLN A 483 1.22 39.35 -2.11
CA GLN A 483 1.94 39.38 -0.83
C GLN A 483 3.45 39.18 -1.00
N LYS A 484 3.88 38.37 -1.97
CA LYS A 484 5.30 38.17 -2.30
C LYS A 484 5.60 38.35 -3.80
N PRO A 485 5.73 39.59 -4.29
CA PRO A 485 5.88 39.87 -5.73
C PRO A 485 7.14 39.29 -6.39
N GLY A 486 8.15 38.92 -5.60
CA GLY A 486 9.38 38.29 -6.08
C GLY A 486 9.33 36.77 -6.16
N ALA A 487 8.23 36.13 -5.76
CA ALA A 487 8.09 34.67 -5.82
C ALA A 487 8.11 34.17 -7.28
N ILE A 488 8.83 33.08 -7.53
CA ILE A 488 8.93 32.46 -8.86
C ILE A 488 8.28 31.09 -8.94
N ALA A 489 8.00 30.45 -7.80
CA ALA A 489 7.28 29.18 -7.73
C ALA A 489 6.67 28.96 -6.34
N GLY A 490 5.81 27.94 -6.22
CA GLY A 490 5.34 27.47 -4.92
C GLY A 490 5.20 25.96 -4.80
N GLU A 491 5.28 25.48 -3.56
CA GLU A 491 5.28 24.06 -3.17
C GLU A 491 4.72 23.89 -1.74
N MET A 492 4.75 22.67 -1.17
CA MET A 492 4.03 22.39 0.09
C MET A 492 4.90 21.82 1.24
N GLU A 493 6.17 21.47 1.02
CA GLU A 493 6.99 20.77 2.01
C GLU A 493 8.05 21.66 2.67
N GLY A 494 8.56 22.65 1.95
CA GLY A 494 9.74 23.45 2.29
C GLY A 494 9.66 24.12 3.66
N ALA A 495 8.53 24.74 4.01
CA ALA A 495 8.35 25.38 5.32
C ALA A 495 8.49 24.37 6.48
N GLY A 496 7.95 23.16 6.32
CA GLY A 496 8.08 22.10 7.33
C GLY A 496 9.51 21.62 7.51
N ILE A 497 10.25 21.46 6.40
CA ILE A 497 11.66 21.05 6.42
C ILE A 497 12.51 22.14 7.09
N MET A 498 12.29 23.42 6.76
CA MET A 498 12.99 24.53 7.40
C MET A 498 12.69 24.61 8.89
N ALA A 499 11.43 24.45 9.30
CA ALA A 499 11.05 24.40 10.70
C ALA A 499 11.79 23.29 11.45
N ALA A 500 11.87 22.08 10.90
CA ALA A 500 12.60 20.97 11.53
C ALA A 500 14.09 21.28 11.74
N ILE A 501 14.72 22.00 10.80
CA ILE A 501 16.13 22.41 10.89
C ILE A 501 16.33 23.52 11.93
N ASP A 502 15.42 24.48 12.02
CA ASP A 502 15.47 25.55 13.01
C ASP A 502 15.42 25.01 14.46
N TYR A 503 14.81 23.85 14.67
CA TYR A 503 14.79 23.14 15.95
C TYR A 503 16.04 22.26 16.21
N ALA A 504 17.00 22.24 15.30
CA ALA A 504 18.27 21.51 15.44
C ALA A 504 19.50 22.39 15.09
N PRO A 505 19.62 23.62 15.63
CA PRO A 505 20.63 24.59 15.21
C PRO A 505 22.07 24.13 15.47
N GLU A 506 22.32 23.37 16.53
CA GLU A 506 23.63 22.82 16.88
C GLU A 506 24.14 21.79 15.87
N ARG A 507 23.25 21.23 15.05
CA ARG A 507 23.59 20.24 14.03
C ARG A 507 24.22 20.87 12.79
N GLY A 508 24.08 22.18 12.58
CA GLY A 508 24.61 22.87 11.40
C GLY A 508 24.04 22.37 10.08
N VAL A 509 22.84 21.77 10.10
CA VAL A 509 22.17 21.22 8.91
C VAL A 509 21.71 22.35 8.01
N SER A 510 21.89 22.19 6.70
CA SER A 510 21.36 23.08 5.68
C SER A 510 20.32 22.36 4.82
N ALA A 511 19.19 23.01 4.54
CA ALA A 511 18.20 22.54 3.58
C ALA A 511 18.20 23.37 2.29
N ILE A 512 17.78 22.73 1.20
CA ILE A 512 17.47 23.38 -0.07
C ILE A 512 16.27 22.68 -0.72
N VAL A 513 15.44 23.44 -1.43
CA VAL A 513 14.32 22.95 -2.23
C VAL A 513 14.69 23.06 -3.71
N ILE A 514 14.63 21.94 -4.43
CA ILE A 514 14.94 21.85 -5.86
C ILE A 514 13.78 21.14 -6.56
N LYS A 515 12.95 21.89 -7.27
CA LYS A 515 11.71 21.38 -7.85
C LYS A 515 11.58 21.75 -9.32
N GLY A 516 10.99 20.85 -10.10
CA GLY A 516 10.60 21.12 -11.49
C GLY A 516 9.21 21.75 -11.55
N ILE A 517 8.96 22.64 -12.50
CA ILE A 517 7.62 23.23 -12.72
C ILE A 517 6.71 22.19 -13.37
N GLY A 518 5.75 21.66 -12.60
CA GLY A 518 4.81 20.63 -13.04
C GLY A 518 3.48 21.17 -13.56
N ASP A 519 3.08 22.35 -13.08
CA ASP A 519 1.86 23.05 -13.47
C ASP A 519 1.97 24.56 -13.17
N TRP A 520 0.87 25.29 -13.39
CA TRP A 520 0.79 26.74 -13.16
C TRP A 520 -0.09 27.12 -11.97
N GLY A 521 -0.60 26.16 -11.19
CA GLY A 521 -1.51 26.45 -10.08
C GLY A 521 -2.78 27.21 -10.48
N ASP A 522 -3.31 26.92 -11.67
CA ASP A 522 -4.47 27.58 -12.28
C ASP A 522 -5.66 26.64 -12.54
N GLY A 523 -5.53 25.36 -12.17
CA GLY A 523 -6.59 24.36 -12.28
C GLY A 523 -6.68 23.68 -13.64
N ASP A 524 -5.88 24.07 -14.63
CA ASP A 524 -5.87 23.43 -15.95
C ASP A 524 -5.08 22.11 -15.93
N LYS A 525 -5.76 21.05 -15.50
CA LYS A 525 -5.17 19.71 -15.37
C LYS A 525 -4.92 19.04 -16.71
N GLU A 526 -5.69 19.35 -17.76
CA GLU A 526 -5.48 18.75 -19.09
C GLU A 526 -4.24 19.33 -19.78
N ALA A 527 -4.01 20.65 -19.70
CA ALA A 527 -2.82 21.28 -20.27
C ALA A 527 -1.50 20.79 -19.63
N THR A 528 -1.57 20.24 -18.43
CA THR A 528 -0.40 19.87 -17.60
C THR A 528 -0.28 18.36 -17.35
N LYS A 529 -1.14 17.53 -17.96
CA LYS A 529 -1.32 16.11 -17.65
C LYS A 529 -0.03 15.30 -17.58
N ASP A 530 0.89 15.51 -18.51
CA ASP A 530 2.18 14.79 -18.60
C ASP A 530 3.37 15.58 -18.01
N SER A 531 3.12 16.82 -17.56
CA SER A 531 4.17 17.75 -17.16
C SER A 531 4.75 17.44 -15.79
N LYS A 532 3.94 16.94 -14.84
CA LYS A 532 4.40 16.60 -13.48
C LYS A 532 5.45 15.50 -13.47
N ALA A 533 5.24 14.43 -14.23
CA ALA A 533 6.20 13.34 -14.35
C ALA A 533 7.53 13.82 -14.98
N THR A 534 7.45 14.71 -15.97
CA THR A 534 8.62 15.30 -16.61
C THR A 534 9.37 16.26 -15.67
N ALA A 535 8.64 17.10 -14.94
CA ALA A 535 9.19 18.02 -13.93
C ALA A 535 9.92 17.27 -12.82
N ALA A 536 9.32 16.20 -12.27
CA ALA A 536 9.96 15.36 -11.27
C ALA A 536 11.25 14.70 -11.80
N ARG A 537 11.22 14.17 -13.03
CA ARG A 537 12.41 13.60 -13.69
C ARG A 537 13.51 14.63 -13.92
N ASN A 538 13.16 15.86 -14.30
CA ASN A 538 14.13 16.94 -14.52
C ASN A 538 14.79 17.36 -13.21
N ALA A 539 14.01 17.54 -12.13
CA ALA A 539 14.54 17.85 -10.81
C ALA A 539 15.49 16.76 -10.30
N ALA A 540 15.06 15.49 -10.36
CA ALA A 540 15.89 14.33 -10.01
C ALA A 540 17.19 14.30 -10.83
N ARG A 541 17.11 14.47 -12.16
CA ARG A 541 18.28 14.53 -13.05
C ARG A 541 19.27 15.61 -12.64
N TYR A 542 18.77 16.80 -12.31
CA TYR A 542 19.61 17.93 -11.92
C TYR A 542 20.31 17.68 -10.60
N VAL A 543 19.60 17.18 -9.59
CA VAL A 543 20.19 16.78 -8.30
C VAL A 543 21.25 15.69 -8.53
N TYR A 544 21.01 14.74 -9.43
CA TYR A 544 21.95 13.66 -9.74
C TYR A 544 23.23 14.22 -10.35
N ALA A 545 23.10 15.12 -11.33
CA ALA A 545 24.24 15.77 -11.96
C ALA A 545 25.05 16.61 -10.97
N ALA A 546 24.38 17.38 -10.10
CA ALA A 546 25.04 18.16 -9.06
C ALA A 546 25.83 17.27 -8.09
N LEU A 547 25.22 16.21 -7.56
CA LEU A 547 25.87 15.30 -6.63
C LEU A 547 26.96 14.42 -7.27
N ASN A 548 26.99 14.31 -8.60
CA ASN A 548 28.08 13.65 -9.35
C ASN A 548 29.36 14.50 -9.41
N GLU A 549 29.24 15.81 -9.24
CA GLU A 549 30.36 16.76 -9.28
C GLU A 549 30.85 17.19 -7.89
N TRP A 550 30.09 16.87 -6.84
CA TRP A 550 30.51 17.11 -5.47
C TRP A 550 31.86 16.43 -5.19
N LYS A 551 32.87 17.26 -4.91
CA LYS A 551 34.07 16.79 -4.22
C LYS A 551 33.72 16.77 -2.74
N LEU A 552 33.60 15.59 -2.16
CA LEU A 552 33.58 15.44 -0.71
C LEU A 552 34.99 15.84 -0.24
N GLU A 553 35.06 16.83 0.65
CA GLU A 553 36.32 17.29 1.27
C GLU A 553 36.82 16.31 2.32
#